data_AF-A0A9W6GW31-F1
#
_entry.id   AF-A0A9W6GW31-F1
#
_cell.length_a   1.000
_cell.length_b   1.000
_cell.length_c   1.000
_cell.angle_alpha   90.00
_cell.angle_beta   90.00
_cell.angle_gamma   90.00
#
_symmetry.space_group_name_H-M   'P 1'
#
loop_
_entity.id
_entity.type
_entity.pdbx_description
1 polymer ?
#
loop_
_entity_poly.entity_id
_entity_poly.type
_entity_poly.pdbx_seq_one_letter_code
_entity_poly.pdbx_strand_id
1 'polypeptide(L)' 'MLKTRSKIKELRVRAPLEVCDWVKREAESYGVSLAAVVVDALEDHIKRMEAEKSAKRPSKTR' A
#
# COMPACT_ATOMS: atom_id res chain seq x y z
N MET A 1 1.30 32.13 7.71
CA MET A 1 1.64 30.80 8.25
C MET A 1 0.48 29.83 7.98
N LEU A 2 0.55 29.06 6.90
CA LEU A 2 -0.50 28.10 6.52
C LEU A 2 -0.36 26.84 7.38
N LYS A 3 -1.29 26.65 8.32
CA LYS A 3 -1.45 25.40 9.07
C LYS A 3 -1.92 24.33 8.09
N THR A 4 -1.01 23.52 7.54
CA THR A 4 -1.39 22.29 6.84
C THR A 4 -2.07 21.37 7.84
N ARG A 5 -3.41 21.43 7.90
CA ARG A 5 -4.23 20.37 8.51
C ARG A 5 -4.12 19.16 7.59
N SER A 6 -3.05 18.37 7.74
CA SER A 6 -3.00 17.02 7.19
C SER A 6 -4.08 16.21 7.90
N LYS A 7 -5.24 16.11 7.26
CA LYS A 7 -6.37 15.32 7.75
C LYS A 7 -6.05 13.87 7.45
N ILE A 8 -5.31 13.21 8.35
CA ILE A 8 -5.07 11.77 8.27
C ILE A 8 -6.45 11.10 8.28
N LYS A 9 -6.85 10.49 7.18
CA LYS A 9 -8.09 9.72 7.09
C LYS A 9 -7.79 8.31 7.56
N GLU A 10 -8.37 7.93 8.68
CA GLU A 10 -8.31 6.54 9.13
C GLU A 10 -9.22 5.67 8.25
N LEU A 11 -8.70 4.52 7.82
CA LEU A 11 -9.42 3.53 7.02
C LEU A 11 -9.41 2.18 7.75
N ARG A 12 -10.59 1.57 7.91
CA ARG A 12 -10.70 0.21 8.43
C ARG A 12 -10.71 -0.78 7.27
N VAL A 13 -9.76 -1.71 7.28
CA VAL A 13 -9.64 -2.76 6.27
C VAL A 13 -9.97 -4.10 6.91
N ARG A 14 -10.75 -4.94 6.23
CA ARG A 14 -10.99 -6.32 6.62
C ARG A 14 -10.10 -7.23 5.78
N ALA A 15 -9.37 -8.12 6.44
CA ALA A 15 -8.50 -9.10 5.82
C ALA A 15 -8.67 -10.46 6.52
N PRO A 16 -8.31 -11.58 5.85
CA PRO A 16 -8.27 -12.90 6.48
C PRO A 16 -7.36 -12.90 7.72
N LEU A 17 -7.69 -13.75 8.70
CA LEU A 17 -6.94 -13.81 9.97
C LEU A 17 -5.45 -14.08 9.75
N GLU A 18 -5.12 -15.00 8.84
CA GLU A 18 -3.74 -15.36 8.50
C GLU A 18 -2.93 -14.17 7.98
N VAL A 19 -3.57 -13.28 7.22
CA VAL A 19 -2.95 -12.05 6.71
C VAL A 19 -2.71 -11.08 7.86
N CYS A 20 -3.68 -10.91 8.76
CA CYS A 20 -3.53 -10.06 9.94
C CYS A 20 -2.37 -10.53 10.83
N ASP A 21 -2.23 -11.84 11.04
CA ASP A 21 -1.15 -12.41 11.85
C ASP A 21 0.21 -12.29 11.16
N TRP A 22 0.26 -12.45 9.84
CA TRP A 22 1.46 -12.21 9.06
C TRP A 22 1.92 -10.74 9.18
N VAL A 23 1.02 -9.77 8.97
CA VAL A 23 1.34 -8.33 9.08
C VAL A 23 1.84 -7.98 10.49
N LYS A 24 1.27 -8.59 11.54
CA LYS A 24 1.74 -8.40 12.92
C LYS A 24 3.16 -8.86 13.12
N ARG A 25 3.48 -10.09 12.71
CA ARG A 25 4.85 -10.62 12.83
C ARG A 25 5.85 -9.80 12.03
N GLU A 26 5.45 -9.35 10.84
CA GLU A 26 6.31 -8.53 9.98
C GLU A 26 6.58 -7.16 10.62
N ALA A 27 5.55 -6.51 11.16
CA ALA A 27 5.68 -5.25 11.88
C ALA A 27 6.61 -5.38 13.10
N GLU A 28 6.48 -6.46 13.87
CA GLU A 28 7.35 -6.77 15.00
C GLU A 28 8.81 -7.03 14.56
N SER A 29 9.01 -7.78 13.48
CA SER A 29 10.34 -8.11 12.95
C SER A 29 11.13 -6.87 12.52
N TYR A 30 10.45 -5.91 11.88
CA TYR A 30 11.07 -4.65 11.44
C TYR A 30 11.02 -3.54 12.50
N GLY A 31 10.34 -3.76 13.63
CA GLY A 31 10.16 -2.74 14.67
C GLY A 31 9.33 -1.53 14.20
N VAL A 32 8.39 -1.75 13.29
CA VAL A 32 7.54 -0.70 12.68
C VAL A 32 6.07 -0.88 13.07
N SER A 33 5.24 0.13 12.75
CA SER A 33 3.80 0.02 12.98
C SER A 33 3.11 -0.87 11.92
N LEU A 34 2.02 -1.54 12.31
CA LEU A 34 1.16 -2.29 11.38
C LEU A 34 0.71 -1.43 10.19
N ALA A 35 0.39 -0.17 10.46
CA ALA A 35 -0.04 0.77 9.42
C ALA A 35 1.07 1.00 8.39
N ALA A 36 2.33 1.09 8.81
CA ALA A 36 3.45 1.26 7.89
C ALA A 36 3.59 0.05 6.95
N VAL A 37 3.51 -1.17 7.48
CA VAL A 37 3.58 -2.41 6.67
C VAL A 37 2.44 -2.48 5.66
N VAL A 38 1.21 -2.16 6.09
CA VAL A 38 0.04 -2.20 5.21
C VAL A 38 0.11 -1.12 4.13
N VAL A 39 0.51 0.11 4.49
CA VAL A 39 0.64 1.21 3.54
C VAL A 39 1.72 0.92 2.52
N ASP A 40 2.88 0.44 2.95
CA ASP A 40 3.98 0.07 2.05
C ASP A 40 3.54 -1.00 1.04
N ALA A 41 2.89 -2.07 1.51
CA ALA A 41 2.36 -3.13 0.64
C ALA A 41 1.29 -2.62 -0.35
N LEU A 42 0.45 -1.66 0.07
CA LEU A 42 -0.55 -1.04 -0.81
C LEU A 42 0.09 -0.12 -1.85
N GLU A 43 1.09 0.68 -1.46
CA GLU A 43 1.83 1.53 -2.39
C GLU A 43 2.54 0.69 -3.45
N ASP A 44 3.16 -0.41 -3.04
CA ASP A 44 3.81 -1.35 -3.96
C ASP A 44 2.83 -1.98 -4.94
N HIS A 45 1.64 -2.37 -4.46
CA HIS A 45 0.58 -2.91 -5.32
C HIS A 45 0.09 -1.85 -6.33
N ILE A 46 -0.14 -0.61 -5.89
CA ILE A 46 -0.56 0.49 -6.76
C ILE A 46 0.49 0.75 -7.84
N LYS A 47 1.78 0.83 -7.47
CA LYS A 47 2.86 1.04 -8.44
C LYS A 47 2.91 -0.06 -9.50
N ARG A 48 2.74 -1.33 -9.11
CA ARG A 48 2.67 -2.45 -10.07
C ARG A 48 1.47 -2.33 -11.00
N MET A 49 0.30 -2.01 -10.45
CA MET A 49 -0.92 -1.80 -11.25
C MET A 49 -0.78 -0.64 -12.24
N GLU A 50 -0.10 0.45 -11.85
CA GLU A 50 0.19 1.58 -12.74
C GLU A 50 1.20 1.21 -13.82
N ALA A 51 2.26 0.48 -13.48
CA ALA A 51 3.25 -0.02 -14.43
C ALA A 51 2.61 -0.94 -15.48
N GLU A 52 1.73 -1.86 -15.07
CA GLU A 52 1.00 -2.75 -15.99
C GLU A 52 0.03 -1.99 -16.91
N LYS A 53 -0.68 -0.98 -16.39
CA LYS A 53 -1.54 -0.10 -17.21
C LYS A 53 -0.72 0.69 -18.22
N SER A 54 0.45 1.19 -17.81
CA SER A 54 1.39 1.91 -18.70
C SER A 54 1.96 0.99 -19.78
N ALA A 55 2.27 -0.27 -19.44
CA ALA A 55 2.80 -1.27 -20.36
C ALA A 55 1.75 -1.81 -21.37
N LYS A 56 0.45 -1.65 -21.10
CA LYS A 56 -0.65 -2.04 -22.00
C LYS A 56 -1.06 -0.93 -22.99
N ARG A 57 -0.16 -0.01 -23.36
CA ARG A 57 -0.31 0.70 -24.64
C ARG A 57 -0.03 -0.31 -25.75
N PRO A 58 -1.01 -0.70 -26.58
CA PRO A 58 -0.70 -1.48 -27.77
C PRO A 58 0.17 -0.59 -28.66
N SER A 59 1.48 -0.81 -28.64
CA SER A 59 2.39 -0.30 -29.67
C SER A 59 1.96 -0.94 -30.97
N LYS A 60 1.06 -0.25 -31.68
CA LYS A 60 0.79 -0.44 -33.10
C LYS A 60 2.01 0.07 -33.84
N THR A 61 3.10 -0.69 -33.82
CA THR A 61 4.18 -0.56 -34.79
C THR A 61 3.95 -1.67 -35.80
N ARG A 62 3.23 -1.32 -36.86
CA ARG A 62 3.30 -2.04 -38.12
C ARG A 62 4.49 -1.49 -38.89
#